data_AF-A0A972YHP7-F1
#
_entry.id   AF-A0A972YHP7-F1
#
_cell.length_a   1.000
_cell.length_b   1.000
_cell.length_c   1.000
_cell.angle_alpha   90.00
_cell.angle_beta   90.00
_cell.angle_gamma   90.00
#
_symmetry.space_group_name_H-M   'P 1'
#
loop_
_entity.id
_entity.type
_entity.pdbx_description
1 polymer ?
#
loop_
_entity_poly.entity_id
_entity_poly.type
_entity_poly.pdbx_seq_one_letter_code
_entity_poly.pdbx_strand_id
1 'polypeptide(L)'
;MNIPVLIVASFTLLAVIAHVFGGTKDSASIIPSKNNSILMRNWKQSMCAFQMLAVDLLLVCVLLFVISLSNLISFEYELTLFLSLLYLMWGIVWLLQLFWIKSNVKTFFILPQWIFWFVGSALLYYGA
;
A
#
# COMPACT_ATOMS: atom_id res chain seq x y z
N MET A 1 -24.43 -2.05 2.00
CA MET A 1 -23.16 -2.04 2.73
C MET A 1 -22.41 -3.31 2.42
N ASN A 2 -21.25 -3.18 1.79
CA ASN A 2 -20.42 -4.29 1.35
C ASN A 2 -19.40 -4.64 2.45
N ILE A 3 -19.69 -5.67 3.25
CA ILE A 3 -18.87 -6.01 4.43
C ILE A 3 -17.42 -6.36 4.05
N PRO A 4 -17.15 -7.22 3.05
CA PRO A 4 -15.78 -7.48 2.59
C PRO A 4 -15.03 -6.21 2.20
N VAL A 5 -15.62 -5.33 1.39
CA VAL A 5 -14.99 -4.08 0.97
C VAL A 5 -14.78 -3.14 2.17
N LEU A 6 -15.70 -3.09 3.13
CA LEU A 6 -15.56 -2.28 4.35
C LEU A 6 -14.39 -2.75 5.23
N ILE A 7 -14.15 -4.05 5.33
CA ILE A 7 -13.00 -4.62 6.04
C ILE A 7 -11.71 -4.12 5.37
N VAL A 8 -11.64 -4.19 4.04
CA VAL A 8 -10.48 -3.71 3.26
C VAL A 8 -10.29 -2.21 3.42
N ALA A 9 -11.37 -1.41 3.36
CA ALA A 9 -11.33 0.03 3.61
C ALA A 9 -10.73 0.33 5.00
N SER A 10 -11.19 -0.40 6.03
CA SER A 10 -10.79 -0.18 7.42
C SER A 10 -9.32 -0.48 7.66
N PHE A 11 -8.81 -1.61 7.18
CA PHE A 11 -7.38 -1.88 7.34
C PHE A 11 -6.53 -1.00 6.41
N THR A 12 -7.06 -0.53 5.27
CA THR A 12 -6.33 0.38 4.38
C THR A 12 -6.15 1.73 5.03
N LEU A 13 -7.14 2.20 5.79
CA LEU A 13 -6.98 3.36 6.66
C LEU A 13 -5.85 3.15 7.68
N LEU A 14 -5.79 1.98 8.32
CA LEU A 14 -4.68 1.65 9.24
C LEU A 14 -3.33 1.64 8.52
N ALA A 15 -3.27 1.12 7.29
CA ALA A 15 -2.05 1.15 6.47
C ALA A 15 -1.64 2.56 6.09
N VAL A 16 -2.58 3.45 5.73
CA VAL A 16 -2.29 4.88 5.48
C VAL A 16 -1.66 5.52 6.71
N ILE A 17 -2.26 5.30 7.90
CA ILE A 17 -1.72 5.83 9.16
C ILE A 17 -0.32 5.26 9.44
N ALA A 18 -0.15 3.94 9.33
CA ALA A 18 1.13 3.27 9.57
C ALA A 18 2.21 3.75 8.58
N HIS A 19 1.85 3.95 7.31
CA HIS A 19 2.74 4.44 6.26
C HIS A 19 3.18 5.89 6.52
N VAL A 20 2.22 6.78 6.78
CA VAL A 20 2.47 8.21 7.01
C VAL A 20 3.30 8.44 8.27
N PHE A 21 3.02 7.74 9.37
CA PHE A 21 3.72 7.99 10.63
C PHE A 21 4.88 7.02 10.87
N GLY A 22 4.61 5.71 10.87
CA GLY A 22 5.62 4.69 11.13
C GLY A 22 6.62 4.58 9.99
N GLY A 23 6.14 4.39 8.77
CA GLY A 23 6.98 4.23 7.59
C GLY A 23 7.86 5.45 7.30
N THR A 24 7.33 6.66 7.49
CA THR A 24 8.11 7.91 7.38
C THR A 24 9.19 7.99 8.45
N LYS A 25 8.87 7.65 9.70
CA LYS A 25 9.85 7.63 10.80
C LYS A 25 10.99 6.63 10.51
N ASP A 26 10.63 5.42 10.08
CA ASP A 26 11.61 4.37 9.78
C ASP A 26 12.47 4.76 8.57
N SER A 27 11.87 5.31 7.51
CA SER A 27 12.61 5.80 6.33
C SER A 27 13.50 7.01 6.65
N ALA A 28 13.09 7.84 7.62
CA ALA A 28 13.90 8.95 8.10
C ALA A 28 15.07 8.52 8.99
N SER A 29 14.98 7.37 9.65
CA SER A 29 16.04 6.84 10.51
C SER A 29 17.34 6.51 9.75
N ILE A 30 17.25 6.30 8.43
CA ILE A 30 18.38 5.98 7.55
C ILE A 30 18.93 7.21 6.80
N ILE A 31 18.68 8.43 7.30
CA ILE A 31 19.18 9.65 6.67
C ILE A 31 20.71 9.61 6.47
N PRO A 32 21.22 9.90 5.26
CA PRO A 32 22.66 9.88 4.99
C PRO A 32 23.43 11.00 5.69
N SER A 33 24.75 10.80 5.84
CA SER A 33 25.67 11.87 6.24
C SER A 33 25.63 13.05 5.26
N LYS A 34 25.70 14.28 5.79
CA LYS A 34 25.70 15.53 4.98
C LYS A 34 26.87 15.61 3.99
N ASN A 35 27.94 14.88 4.24
CA ASN A 35 29.14 14.88 3.39
C ASN A 35 28.97 14.05 2.11
N ASN A 36 27.91 13.25 1.98
CA ASN A 36 27.62 12.47 0.78
C ASN A 36 26.40 13.03 0.04
N SER A 37 26.64 14.02 -0.82
CA SER A 37 25.61 14.76 -1.56
C SER A 37 24.78 13.88 -2.50
N ILE A 38 25.41 12.88 -3.13
CA ILE A 38 24.73 11.94 -4.05
C ILE A 38 23.75 11.07 -3.27
N LEU A 39 24.19 10.46 -2.17
CA LEU A 39 23.34 9.60 -1.36
C LEU A 39 22.21 10.41 -0.70
N MET A 40 22.50 11.63 -0.24
CA MET A 40 21.49 12.56 0.28
C MET A 40 20.41 12.89 -0.76
N ARG A 41 20.80 13.14 -2.02
CA ARG A 41 19.84 13.38 -3.11
C ARG A 41 18.95 12.16 -3.35
N ASN A 42 19.55 10.97 -3.45
CA ASN A 42 18.81 9.73 -3.68
C ASN A 42 17.86 9.40 -2.52
N TRP A 43 18.29 9.62 -1.27
CA TRP A 43 17.42 9.46 -0.10
C TRP A 43 16.23 10.43 -0.13
N LYS A 44 16.44 11.70 -0.47
CA LYS A 44 15.34 12.67 -0.64
C LYS A 44 14.35 12.23 -1.72
N GLN A 45 14.84 11.75 -2.86
CA GLN A 45 13.98 11.21 -3.92
C GLN A 45 13.18 10.00 -3.43
N SER A 46 13.81 9.06 -2.72
CA SER A 46 13.11 7.92 -2.12
C SER A 46 12.04 8.34 -1.12
N MET A 47 12.31 9.36 -0.29
CA MET A 47 11.31 9.93 0.62
C MET A 47 10.14 10.54 -0.14
N CYS A 48 10.39 11.28 -1.24
CA CYS A 48 9.32 11.82 -2.09
C CYS A 48 8.47 10.69 -2.70
N ALA A 49 9.10 9.66 -3.28
CA ALA A 49 8.39 8.50 -3.82
C ALA A 49 7.58 7.76 -2.75
N PHE A 50 8.13 7.62 -1.55
CA PHE A 50 7.45 7.04 -0.41
C PHE A 50 6.19 7.85 -0.02
N GLN A 51 6.25 9.19 -0.02
CA GLN A 51 5.08 10.02 0.27
C GLN A 51 4.05 10.06 -0.86
N MET A 52 4.45 9.93 -2.13
CA MET A 52 3.49 9.78 -3.24
C MET A 52 2.59 8.57 -3.03
N LEU A 53 3.15 7.43 -2.59
CA LEU A 53 2.36 6.24 -2.25
C LEU A 53 1.33 6.51 -1.12
N ALA A 54 1.61 7.43 -0.19
CA ALA A 54 0.65 7.79 0.85
C ALA A 54 -0.63 8.42 0.27
N VAL A 55 -0.47 9.27 -0.75
CA VAL A 55 -1.58 9.92 -1.45
C VAL A 55 -2.39 8.87 -2.21
N ASP A 56 -1.71 7.98 -2.94
CA ASP A 56 -2.35 6.91 -3.70
C ASP A 56 -3.16 5.97 -2.77
N LEU A 57 -2.57 5.57 -1.64
CA LEU A 57 -3.25 4.74 -0.63
C LEU A 57 -4.43 5.46 0.02
N LEU A 58 -4.33 6.76 0.28
CA LEU A 58 -5.44 7.54 0.83
C LEU A 58 -6.60 7.63 -0.16
N LEU A 59 -6.33 7.88 -1.45
CA LEU A 59 -7.36 7.92 -2.48
C LEU A 59 -8.06 6.57 -2.64
N VAL A 60 -7.31 5.47 -2.66
CA VAL A 60 -7.86 4.11 -2.68
C VAL A 60 -8.69 3.85 -1.42
N CYS A 61 -8.22 4.27 -0.24
CA CYS A 61 -8.96 4.12 1.01
C CYS A 61 -10.30 4.85 0.99
N VAL A 62 -10.33 6.11 0.52
CA VAL A 62 -11.56 6.89 0.38
C VAL A 62 -12.51 6.21 -0.59
N LEU A 63 -12.00 5.75 -1.74
CA LEU A 63 -12.80 5.05 -2.74
C LEU A 63 -13.44 3.78 -2.19
N LEU A 64 -12.70 2.98 -1.41
CA LEU A 64 -13.21 1.79 -0.75
C LEU A 64 -14.31 2.11 0.28
N PHE A 65 -14.20 3.22 1.01
CA PHE A 65 -15.29 3.67 1.88
C PHE A 65 -16.52 4.12 1.09
N VAL A 66 -16.34 4.81 -0.04
CA VAL A 66 -17.44 5.20 -0.92
C VAL A 66 -18.18 3.95 -1.44
N ILE A 67 -17.45 2.96 -1.96
CA ILE A 67 -18.03 1.70 -2.45
C ILE A 67 -18.73 0.93 -1.32
N SER A 68 -18.15 0.89 -0.12
CA SER A 68 -18.71 0.07 0.97
C SER A 68 -19.91 0.69 1.69
N LEU A 69 -19.96 2.03 1.78
CA LEU A 69 -20.95 2.76 2.60
C LEU A 69 -21.99 3.54 1.77
N SER A 70 -21.83 3.67 0.46
CA SER A 70 -22.76 4.38 -0.41
C SER A 70 -23.20 3.51 -1.60
N ASN A 71 -24.11 4.02 -2.41
CA ASN A 71 -24.48 3.44 -3.71
C ASN A 71 -24.33 4.51 -4.82
N LEU A 72 -23.30 5.36 -4.72
CA LEU A 72 -23.11 6.52 -5.60
C LEU A 72 -22.51 6.13 -6.95
N ILE A 73 -21.89 4.94 -7.06
CA ILE A 73 -21.13 4.52 -8.24
C ILE A 73 -21.96 3.48 -9.00
N SER A 74 -22.23 3.74 -10.28
CA SER A 74 -23.07 2.83 -11.09
C SER A 74 -22.33 1.56 -11.57
N PHE A 75 -21.00 1.52 -11.43
CA PHE A 75 -20.10 0.46 -11.90
C PHE A 75 -19.27 -0.12 -10.74
N GLU A 76 -19.87 -0.26 -9.56
CA GLU A 76 -19.19 -0.74 -8.34
C GLU A 76 -18.55 -2.11 -8.52
N TYR A 77 -19.19 -3.02 -9.28
CA TYR A 77 -18.67 -4.34 -9.57
C TYR A 77 -17.33 -4.28 -10.31
N GLU A 78 -17.30 -3.60 -11.47
CA GLU A 78 -16.09 -3.47 -12.29
C GLU A 78 -14.99 -2.73 -11.55
N LEU A 79 -15.36 -1.69 -10.79
CA LEU A 79 -14.42 -0.92 -10.00
C LEU A 79 -13.81 -1.74 -8.85
N THR A 80 -14.62 -2.56 -8.17
CA THR A 80 -14.13 -3.41 -7.08
C THR A 80 -13.21 -4.51 -7.62
N LEU A 81 -13.52 -5.10 -8.78
CA LEU A 81 -12.61 -6.02 -9.47
C LEU A 81 -11.30 -5.34 -9.88
N PHE A 82 -11.36 -4.12 -10.40
CA PHE A 82 -10.16 -3.34 -10.73
C PHE A 82 -9.28 -3.11 -9.48
N LEU A 83 -9.89 -2.72 -8.36
CA LEU A 83 -9.17 -2.53 -7.09
C LEU A 83 -8.61 -3.86 -6.55
N SER A 84 -9.33 -4.97 -6.71
CA SER A 84 -8.83 -6.31 -6.38
C SER A 84 -7.56 -6.64 -7.16
N LEU A 85 -7.56 -6.37 -8.47
CA LEU A 85 -6.38 -6.57 -9.33
C LEU A 85 -5.23 -5.63 -8.94
N LEU A 86 -5.53 -4.37 -8.62
CA LEU A 86 -4.52 -3.41 -8.15
C LEU A 86 -3.82 -3.90 -6.87
N TYR A 87 -4.58 -4.37 -5.89
CA TYR A 87 -4.03 -4.97 -4.67
C TYR A 87 -3.16 -6.21 -4.98
N LEU A 88 -3.63 -7.09 -5.88
CA LEU A 88 -2.84 -8.24 -6.31
C LEU A 88 -1.50 -7.83 -6.91
N MET A 89 -1.52 -6.84 -7.81
CA MET A 89 -0.32 -6.31 -8.46
C MET A 89 0.64 -5.67 -7.46
N TRP A 90 0.16 -4.91 -6.47
CA TRP A 90 1.00 -4.38 -5.39
C TRP A 90 1.69 -5.49 -4.59
N GLY A 91 0.97 -6.56 -4.24
CA GLY A 91 1.55 -7.72 -3.56
C GLY A 91 2.63 -8.41 -4.40
N ILE A 92 2.38 -8.62 -5.69
CA ILE A 92 3.35 -9.22 -6.62
C ILE A 92 4.59 -8.33 -6.75
N VAL A 93 4.42 -7.04 -7.04
CA VAL A 93 5.53 -6.09 -7.21
C VAL A 93 6.36 -5.99 -5.94
N TRP A 94 5.74 -6.00 -4.75
CA TRP A 94 6.46 -6.02 -3.47
C TRP A 94 7.40 -7.23 -3.35
N LEU A 95 6.88 -8.43 -3.61
CA LEU A 95 7.68 -9.66 -3.53
C LEU A 95 8.77 -9.72 -4.60
N LEU A 96 8.45 -9.33 -5.84
CA LEU A 96 9.43 -9.24 -6.92
C LEU A 96 10.55 -8.25 -6.59
N GLN A 97 10.22 -7.11 -5.96
CA GLN A 97 11.21 -6.12 -5.56
C GLN A 97 12.14 -6.68 -4.47
N LEU A 98 11.60 -7.33 -3.43
CA LEU A 98 12.41 -7.97 -2.39
C LEU A 98 13.34 -9.05 -2.97
N PHE A 99 12.83 -9.83 -3.92
CA PHE A 99 13.61 -10.82 -4.64
C PHE A 99 14.74 -10.17 -5.47
N TRP A 100 14.43 -9.12 -6.23
CA TRP A 100 15.39 -8.43 -7.10
C TRP A 100 16.55 -7.82 -6.32
N ILE A 101 16.26 -7.21 -5.16
CA ILE A 101 17.29 -6.66 -4.27
C ILE A 101 17.99 -7.74 -3.42
N LYS A 102 17.71 -9.03 -3.68
CA LYS A 102 18.31 -10.19 -3.03
C LYS A 102 18.15 -10.18 -1.51
N SER A 103 16.96 -9.79 -1.05
CA SER A 103 16.64 -9.77 0.38
C SER A 103 16.72 -11.18 0.98
N ASN A 104 17.20 -11.28 2.21
CA ASN A 104 17.17 -12.54 2.97
C ASN A 104 15.71 -12.99 3.17
N VAL A 105 15.44 -14.30 3.12
CA VAL A 105 14.13 -14.93 3.43
C VAL A 105 13.49 -14.36 4.70
N LYS A 106 14.27 -14.11 5.77
CA LYS A 106 13.74 -13.50 7.01
C LYS A 106 13.10 -12.14 6.77
N THR A 107 13.63 -11.35 5.84
CA THR A 107 13.11 -10.03 5.48
C THR A 107 11.70 -10.10 4.92
N PHE A 108 11.34 -11.17 4.19
CA PHE A 108 9.98 -11.37 3.67
C PHE A 108 8.95 -11.51 4.79
N PHE A 109 9.35 -12.07 5.94
CA PHE A 109 8.48 -12.20 7.12
C PHE A 109 8.50 -10.95 8.00
N ILE A 110 9.63 -10.25 8.08
CA ILE A 110 9.75 -8.98 8.82
C ILE A 110 9.00 -7.84 8.11
N LEU A 111 8.86 -7.93 6.78
CA LEU A 111 8.10 -7.01 5.94
C LEU A 111 6.82 -7.68 5.40
N PRO A 112 5.79 -7.90 6.25
CA PRO A 112 4.59 -8.66 5.90
C PRO A 112 3.58 -7.88 5.04
N GLN A 113 3.92 -6.72 4.49
CA GLN A 113 3.01 -5.88 3.70
C GLN A 113 2.40 -6.63 2.51
N TRP A 114 3.10 -7.63 1.94
CA TRP A 114 2.53 -8.46 0.87
C TRP A 114 1.30 -9.27 1.30
N ILE A 115 1.20 -9.67 2.57
CA ILE A 115 0.02 -10.37 3.11
C ILE A 115 -1.18 -9.45 3.05
N PHE A 116 -1.00 -8.20 3.47
CA PHE A 116 -2.02 -7.16 3.44
C PHE A 116 -2.60 -7.01 2.02
N TRP A 117 -1.73 -6.95 1.01
CA TRP A 117 -2.13 -6.78 -0.38
C TRP A 117 -2.92 -8.00 -0.90
N PHE A 118 -2.46 -9.22 -0.65
CA PHE A 118 -3.15 -10.42 -1.11
C PHE A 118 -4.47 -10.69 -0.39
N VAL A 119 -4.51 -10.48 0.94
CA VAL A 119 -5.76 -10.59 1.70
C VAL A 119 -6.77 -9.56 1.23
N GLY A 120 -6.33 -8.31 0.98
CA GLY A 120 -7.20 -7.29 0.41
C GLY A 120 -7.70 -7.63 -0.99
N SER A 121 -6.83 -8.11 -1.87
CA SER A 121 -7.23 -8.56 -3.21
C SER A 121 -8.32 -9.64 -3.14
N ALA A 122 -8.14 -10.66 -2.31
CA ALA A 122 -9.11 -11.74 -2.16
C ALA A 122 -10.46 -11.25 -1.59
N LEU A 123 -10.43 -10.39 -0.58
CA LEU A 123 -11.65 -9.82 0.01
C LEU A 123 -12.39 -8.89 -0.97
N LEU A 124 -11.66 -8.11 -1.77
CA LEU A 124 -12.26 -7.27 -2.81
C LEU A 124 -12.87 -8.14 -3.92
N TYR A 125 -12.20 -9.21 -4.35
CA TYR A 125 -12.74 -10.13 -5.35
C TYR A 125 -14.02 -10.80 -4.85
N TYR A 126 -14.05 -11.21 -3.58
CA TYR A 126 -15.25 -11.79 -2.96
C TYR A 126 -16.37 -10.77 -2.71
N GLY A 127 -15.99 -9.51 -2.49
CA GLY A 127 -16.91 -8.41 -2.26
C GLY A 127 -17.48 -7.78 -3.53
N ALA A 128 -16.85 -7.94 -4.69
CA ALA A 128 -17.33 -7.41 -5.96
C ALA A 128 -18.67 -8.06 -6.35
#